data_AF-A0A0T2YY12-F1
#
_entry.id   AF-A0A0T2YY12-F1
#
_cell.length_a   1.000
_cell.length_b   1.000
_cell.length_c   1.000
_cell.angle_alpha   90.00
_cell.angle_beta   90.00
_cell.angle_gamma   90.00
#
_symmetry.space_group_name_H-M   'P 1'
#
loop_
_entity.id
_entity.type
_entity.pdbx_description
1 polymer ?
#
loop_
_entity_poly.entity_id
_entity_poly.type
_entity_poly.pdbx_seq_one_letter_code
_entity_poly.pdbx_strand_id
1 'polypeptide(L)'
;MALTKKGEFWYGTTSGDTQAELRSYSVANRHEAVRFAASKCDCGCRSFALQTDEEVGVAIRTCTDCGQEHLMGDSAEYVEEAVPEAHECVCENEVFELMSGVSVSEGTHDVRWYYIACRCVECNLVGVFADWKCEAGDAAAFLAKV
;
A
#
# COMPACT_ATOMS: atom_id res chain seq x y z
N MET A 1 17.02 7.95 -6.95
CA MET A 1 15.68 8.55 -7.00
C MET A 1 15.48 9.15 -8.37
N ALA A 2 14.50 8.65 -9.11
CA ALA A 2 14.11 9.10 -10.44
C ALA A 2 12.65 9.61 -10.46
N LEU A 3 12.09 9.92 -9.29
CA LEU A 3 10.73 10.44 -9.15
C LEU A 3 10.58 11.76 -9.94
N THR A 4 9.66 11.78 -10.90
CA THR A 4 9.37 12.93 -11.75
C THR A 4 7.88 13.26 -11.69
N LYS A 5 7.57 14.55 -11.55
CA LYS A 5 6.18 15.03 -11.58
C LYS A 5 5.80 15.43 -13.01
N LYS A 6 4.68 14.92 -13.52
CA LYS A 6 4.09 15.36 -14.78
C LYS A 6 2.62 15.70 -14.54
N GLY A 7 2.31 17.00 -14.55
CA GLY A 7 0.99 17.48 -14.16
C GLY A 7 0.70 17.17 -12.70
N GLU A 8 -0.39 16.46 -12.45
CA GLU A 8 -0.83 16.08 -11.10
C GLU A 8 -0.21 14.76 -10.62
N PHE A 9 0.37 13.96 -11.53
CA PHE A 9 0.86 12.62 -11.23
C PHE A 9 2.37 12.57 -11.05
N TRP A 10 2.81 11.65 -10.19
CA TRP A 10 4.21 11.30 -10.00
C TRP A 10 4.54 10.00 -10.72
N TYR A 11 5.76 9.91 -11.23
CA TYR A 11 6.26 8.75 -11.96
C TYR A 11 7.63 8.37 -11.41
N GLY A 12 7.82 7.09 -11.11
CA GLY A 12 9.05 6.55 -10.52
C GLY A 12 9.30 5.13 -10.99
N THR A 13 10.57 4.73 -11.06
CA THR A 13 10.97 3.42 -11.61
C THR A 13 11.51 2.47 -10.57
N THR A 14 11.59 2.90 -9.31
CA THR A 14 12.16 2.13 -8.21
C THR A 14 11.24 2.11 -7.00
N SER A 15 11.34 1.07 -6.18
CA SER A 15 10.63 0.99 -4.90
C SER A 15 10.99 2.14 -3.94
N GLY A 16 12.21 2.68 -4.04
CA GLY A 16 12.62 3.86 -3.30
C GLY A 16 11.88 5.13 -3.71
N ASP A 17 11.47 5.25 -4.97
CA ASP A 17 10.62 6.36 -5.44
C ASP A 17 9.21 6.22 -4.87
N THR A 18 8.66 5.00 -4.83
CA THR A 18 7.36 4.71 -4.19
C THR A 18 7.37 5.00 -2.70
N GLN A 19 8.42 4.59 -1.99
CA GLN A 19 8.58 4.90 -0.57
C GLN A 19 8.68 6.41 -0.31
N ALA A 20 9.42 7.14 -1.16
CA ALA A 20 9.56 8.58 -1.03
C ALA A 20 8.23 9.31 -1.21
N GLU A 21 7.43 8.90 -2.20
CA GLU A 21 6.09 9.47 -2.42
C GLU A 21 5.14 9.12 -1.27
N LEU A 22 5.12 7.87 -0.78
CA LEU A 22 4.32 7.48 0.38
C LEU A 22 4.67 8.35 1.59
N ARG A 23 5.96 8.53 1.86
CA ARG A 23 6.40 9.37 2.98
C ARG A 23 5.97 10.82 2.80
N SER A 24 6.17 11.39 1.61
CA SER A 24 5.74 12.75 1.26
C SER A 24 4.25 12.96 1.53
N TYR A 25 3.41 12.04 1.03
CA TYR A 25 1.97 12.04 1.27
C TYR A 25 1.63 11.94 2.77
N SER A 26 2.23 10.99 3.49
CA SER A 26 1.95 10.77 4.92
C SER A 26 2.29 11.99 5.80
N VAL A 27 3.34 12.74 5.45
CA VAL A 27 3.69 14.00 6.12
C VAL A 27 2.63 15.05 5.83
N ALA A 28 2.17 15.17 4.59
CA ALA A 28 1.08 16.08 4.22
C ALA A 28 -0.24 15.71 4.93
N ASN A 29 -0.50 14.41 5.10
CA ASN A 29 -1.63 13.87 5.84
C ASN A 29 -1.44 13.91 7.39
N ARG A 30 -0.34 14.48 7.88
CA ARG A 30 -0.02 14.66 9.33
C ARG A 30 0.14 13.36 10.14
N HIS A 31 0.17 12.21 9.49
CA HIS A 31 0.47 10.92 10.12
C HIS A 31 1.68 10.30 9.43
N GLU A 32 2.87 10.88 9.64
CA GLU A 32 4.09 10.44 8.97
C GLU A 32 4.29 8.92 9.11
N ALA A 33 4.44 8.26 7.97
CA ALA A 33 4.81 6.86 7.89
C ALA A 33 6.31 6.73 8.19
N VAL A 34 6.63 5.87 9.16
CA VAL A 34 8.01 5.69 9.66
C VAL A 34 8.51 4.25 9.53
N ARG A 35 7.64 3.34 9.09
CA ARG A 35 7.96 1.95 8.76
C ARG A 35 7.32 1.60 7.44
N PHE A 36 8.01 0.78 6.65
CA PHE A 36 7.62 0.45 5.28
C PHE A 36 7.96 -1.00 4.97
N ALA A 37 7.13 -1.67 4.18
CA ALA A 37 7.40 -3.01 3.66
C ALA A 37 6.81 -3.19 2.26
N ALA A 38 7.61 -3.71 1.34
CA ALA A 38 7.19 -3.95 -0.03
C ALA A 38 6.53 -5.33 -0.13
N SER A 39 5.40 -5.41 -0.81
CA SER A 39 4.66 -6.66 -0.94
C SER A 39 5.43 -7.68 -1.77
N LYS A 40 5.42 -8.93 -1.29
CA LYS A 40 6.02 -10.06 -1.99
C LYS A 40 5.16 -11.31 -1.74
N CYS A 41 4.89 -12.05 -2.80
CA CYS A 41 4.22 -13.34 -2.70
C CYS A 41 5.24 -14.44 -2.39
N ASP A 42 4.78 -15.53 -1.79
CA ASP A 42 5.62 -16.71 -1.53
C ASP A 42 6.14 -17.35 -2.82
N CYS A 43 5.43 -17.19 -3.95
CA CYS A 43 5.93 -17.59 -5.27
C CYS A 43 7.10 -16.74 -5.78
N GLY A 44 7.38 -15.59 -5.13
CA GLY A 44 8.44 -14.66 -5.50
C GLY A 44 7.97 -13.46 -6.33
N CYS A 45 6.73 -13.46 -6.81
CA CYS A 45 6.14 -12.33 -7.55
C CYS A 45 6.01 -11.07 -6.68
N ARG A 46 6.13 -9.91 -7.33
CA ARG A 46 6.04 -8.57 -6.73
C ARG A 46 4.95 -7.70 -7.36
N SER A 47 4.22 -8.26 -8.32
CA SER A 47 3.15 -7.58 -9.05
C SER A 47 1.80 -8.13 -8.58
N PHE A 48 0.88 -7.22 -8.28
CA PHE A 48 -0.42 -7.55 -7.69
C PHE A 48 -1.51 -6.70 -8.29
N ALA A 49 -2.71 -7.27 -8.40
CA ALA A 49 -3.94 -6.48 -8.40
C ALA A 49 -4.27 -6.09 -6.96
N LEU A 50 -4.76 -4.87 -6.75
CA LEU A 50 -5.11 -4.34 -5.44
C LEU A 50 -6.60 -4.10 -5.37
N GLN A 51 -7.22 -4.55 -4.27
CA GLN A 51 -8.57 -4.20 -3.90
C GLN A 51 -8.56 -3.61 -2.49
N THR A 52 -9.33 -2.55 -2.25
CA THR A 52 -9.47 -1.99 -0.90
C THR A 52 -10.91 -1.60 -0.60
N ASP A 53 -11.22 -1.58 0.69
CA ASP A 53 -12.37 -0.91 1.26
C ASP A 53 -11.82 0.04 2.35
N GLU A 54 -11.76 1.32 2.03
CA GLU A 54 -11.21 2.34 2.95
C GLU A 54 -12.19 2.70 4.08
N GLU A 55 -13.47 2.35 3.95
CA GLU A 55 -14.49 2.63 4.99
C GLU A 55 -14.31 1.69 6.18
N VAL A 56 -14.11 0.40 5.93
CA VAL A 56 -13.86 -0.60 6.99
C VAL A 56 -12.37 -0.93 7.20
N GLY A 57 -11.49 -0.46 6.30
CA GLY A 57 -10.04 -0.60 6.44
C GLY A 57 -9.49 -1.96 5.99
N VAL A 58 -9.96 -2.45 4.84
CA VAL A 58 -9.52 -3.73 4.26
C VAL A 58 -8.70 -3.50 3.00
N ALA A 59 -7.61 -4.26 2.86
CA ALA A 59 -6.87 -4.40 1.62
C ALA A 59 -6.58 -5.86 1.30
N ILE A 60 -6.80 -6.20 0.03
CA ILE A 60 -6.54 -7.51 -0.55
C ILE A 60 -5.62 -7.30 -1.75
N ARG A 61 -4.51 -8.04 -1.77
CA ARG A 61 -3.64 -8.11 -2.95
C ARG A 61 -3.74 -9.48 -3.60
N THR A 62 -3.92 -9.50 -4.91
CA THR A 62 -4.01 -10.73 -5.68
C THR A 62 -2.77 -10.88 -6.55
N CYS A 63 -2.00 -11.94 -6.34
CA CYS A 63 -0.77 -12.18 -7.07
C CYS A 63 -1.06 -12.42 -8.56
N THR A 64 -0.41 -11.69 -9.45
CA THR A 64 -0.62 -11.85 -10.90
C THR A 64 0.04 -13.10 -11.49
N ASP A 65 0.87 -13.80 -10.72
CA ASP A 65 1.58 -15.00 -11.16
C ASP A 65 0.90 -16.28 -10.66
N CYS A 66 0.70 -16.42 -9.35
CA CYS A 66 0.06 -17.61 -8.77
C CYS A 66 -1.46 -17.47 -8.55
N GLY A 67 -2.01 -16.26 -8.70
CA GLY A 67 -3.44 -16.00 -8.50
C GLY A 67 -3.88 -15.98 -7.03
N GLN A 68 -2.97 -16.12 -6.06
CA GLN A 68 -3.32 -16.17 -4.65
C GLN A 68 -3.68 -14.78 -4.11
N GLU A 69 -4.77 -14.71 -3.38
CA GLU A 69 -5.23 -13.55 -2.64
C GLU A 69 -4.56 -13.50 -1.26
N HIS A 70 -4.09 -12.32 -0.87
CA HIS A 70 -3.47 -12.07 0.42
C HIS A 70 -4.12 -10.86 1.08
N LEU A 71 -4.66 -11.06 2.28
CA LEU A 71 -5.12 -9.99 3.15
C LEU A 71 -3.92 -9.25 3.73
N MET A 72 -3.97 -7.91 3.70
CA MET A 72 -2.85 -7.07 4.13
C MET A 72 -3.09 -6.51 5.54
N GLY A 73 -2.06 -6.47 6.38
CA GLY A 73 -2.17 -5.88 7.72
C GLY A 73 -3.13 -6.65 8.64
N ASP A 74 -4.15 -5.95 9.14
CA ASP A 74 -5.24 -6.46 10.00
C ASP A 74 -6.54 -6.76 9.22
N SER A 75 -6.53 -6.68 7.88
CA SER A 75 -7.72 -6.88 7.04
C SER A 75 -8.51 -8.16 7.31
N ALA A 76 -7.86 -9.21 7.81
CA ALA A 76 -8.51 -10.46 8.16
C ALA A 76 -9.58 -10.31 9.27
N GLU A 77 -9.49 -9.27 10.09
CA GLU A 77 -10.46 -8.99 11.16
C GLU A 77 -11.72 -8.30 10.63
N TYR A 78 -11.65 -7.66 9.46
CA TYR A 78 -12.70 -6.79 8.91
C TYR A 78 -13.27 -7.27 7.57
N VAL A 79 -12.67 -8.29 6.94
CA VAL A 79 -13.03 -8.75 5.59
C VAL A 79 -14.49 -9.22 5.46
N GLU A 80 -15.11 -9.74 6.52
CA GLU A 80 -16.50 -10.20 6.47
C GLU A 80 -17.51 -9.05 6.28
N GLU A 81 -17.14 -7.83 6.67
CA GLU A 81 -17.98 -6.63 6.56
C GLU A 81 -17.59 -5.75 5.37
N ALA A 82 -16.51 -6.09 4.66
CA ALA A 82 -15.95 -5.29 3.59
C ALA A 82 -16.62 -5.56 2.24
N VAL A 83 -16.61 -4.53 1.39
CA VAL A 83 -16.93 -4.62 -0.03
C VAL A 83 -15.75 -4.06 -0.84
N PRO A 84 -14.63 -4.81 -0.96
CA PRO A 84 -13.40 -4.29 -1.55
C PRO A 84 -13.55 -4.00 -3.05
N GLU A 85 -13.19 -2.78 -3.47
CA GLU A 85 -13.21 -2.35 -4.86
C GLU A 85 -11.81 -2.46 -5.48
N ALA A 86 -11.75 -2.84 -6.76
CA ALA A 86 -10.50 -2.94 -7.49
C ALA A 86 -9.95 -1.55 -7.86
N HIS A 87 -8.64 -1.40 -7.71
CA HIS A 87 -7.93 -0.20 -8.10
C HIS A 87 -7.45 -0.29 -9.54
N GLU A 88 -7.67 0.79 -10.29
CA GLU A 88 -7.19 0.94 -11.65
C GLU A 88 -6.28 2.17 -11.75
N CYS A 89 -5.20 2.06 -12.52
CA CYS A 89 -4.36 3.20 -12.84
C CYS A 89 -5.04 4.07 -13.89
N VAL A 90 -4.69 5.36 -13.96
CA VAL A 90 -5.12 6.27 -15.05
C VAL A 90 -4.74 5.84 -16.48
N CYS A 91 -3.96 4.76 -16.62
CA CYS A 91 -3.62 4.12 -17.89
C CYS A 91 -4.41 2.83 -18.13
N GLU A 92 -5.48 2.60 -17.36
CA GLU A 92 -6.38 1.43 -17.44
C GLU A 92 -5.72 0.10 -17.06
N ASN A 93 -4.54 0.15 -16.44
CA ASN A 93 -3.85 -1.04 -15.93
C ASN A 93 -4.18 -1.27 -14.44
N GLU A 94 -4.43 -2.52 -14.08
CA GLU A 94 -4.83 -2.95 -12.72
C GLU A 94 -3.68 -3.65 -11.97
N VAL A 95 -2.46 -3.62 -12.51
CA VAL A 95 -1.29 -4.33 -11.95
C VAL A 95 -0.26 -3.36 -11.38
N PHE A 96 0.11 -3.59 -10.12
CA PHE A 96 0.97 -2.70 -9.36
C PHE A 96 2.05 -3.45 -8.57
N GLU A 97 3.17 -2.78 -8.35
CA GLU A 97 4.04 -3.09 -7.20
C GLU A 97 3.57 -2.26 -6.00
N LEU A 98 3.37 -2.93 -4.86
CA LEU A 98 2.81 -2.32 -3.67
C LEU A 98 3.88 -2.01 -2.62
N MET A 99 3.71 -0.87 -1.96
CA MET A 99 4.53 -0.40 -0.86
C MET A 99 3.60 -0.01 0.30
N SER A 100 3.63 -0.81 1.36
CA SER A 100 2.91 -0.54 2.59
C SER A 100 3.72 0.39 3.48
N GLY A 101 3.07 1.37 4.10
CA GLY A 101 3.68 2.28 5.08
C GLY A 101 2.78 2.49 6.28
N VAL A 102 3.34 2.55 7.48
CA VAL A 102 2.57 2.78 8.71
C VAL A 102 3.12 3.94 9.53
N SER A 103 2.20 4.73 10.07
CA SER A 103 2.48 5.65 11.17
C SER A 103 2.29 4.90 12.48
N VAL A 104 3.13 5.21 13.47
CA VAL A 104 3.09 4.55 14.77
C VAL A 104 2.84 5.53 15.91
N SER A 105 2.27 5.03 17.00
CA SER A 105 2.11 5.76 18.25
C SER A 105 3.46 5.96 18.94
N GLU A 106 3.63 7.13 19.56
CA GLU A 106 4.84 7.44 20.32
C GLU A 106 4.95 6.54 21.54
N GLY A 107 6.10 5.86 21.68
CA GLY A 107 6.41 5.03 22.84
C GLY A 107 6.00 3.56 22.76
N THR A 108 5.03 3.17 21.92
CA THR A 108 4.56 1.77 21.83
C THR A 108 4.90 1.07 20.52
N HIS A 109 5.21 1.81 19.45
CA HIS A 109 5.38 1.28 18.09
C HIS A 109 4.13 0.62 17.48
N ASP A 110 2.98 0.78 18.13
CA ASP A 110 1.70 0.32 17.61
C ASP A 110 1.28 1.14 16.41
N VAL A 111 0.66 0.48 15.43
CA VAL A 111 0.16 1.15 14.24
C VAL A 111 -1.01 2.05 14.61
N ARG A 112 -0.98 3.28 14.10
CA ARG A 112 -2.09 4.25 14.22
C ARG A 112 -2.69 4.68 12.88
N TRP A 113 -1.98 4.41 11.80
CA TRP A 113 -2.37 4.76 10.43
C TRP A 113 -1.68 3.84 9.44
N TYR A 114 -2.39 3.44 8.39
CA TYR A 114 -1.88 2.59 7.35
C TYR A 114 -2.05 3.25 5.97
N TYR A 115 -1.02 3.11 5.14
CA TYR A 115 -0.91 3.66 3.80
C TYR A 115 -0.52 2.57 2.82
N ILE A 116 -1.13 2.58 1.64
CA ILE A 116 -0.77 1.71 0.52
C ILE A 116 -0.40 2.59 -0.67
N ALA A 117 0.89 2.61 -0.99
CA ALA A 117 1.37 3.21 -2.23
C ALA A 117 1.54 2.16 -3.32
N CYS A 118 1.16 2.54 -4.53
CA CYS A 118 1.24 1.69 -5.71
C CYS A 118 2.19 2.30 -6.72
N ARG A 119 2.95 1.44 -7.40
CA ARG A 119 3.66 1.74 -8.64
C ARG A 119 3.06 0.92 -9.77
N CYS A 120 2.46 1.58 -10.74
CA CYS A 120 1.93 0.91 -11.93
C CYS A 120 3.08 0.27 -12.72
N VAL A 121 2.96 -1.02 -13.03
CA VAL A 121 4.02 -1.76 -13.76
C VAL A 121 4.12 -1.35 -15.24
N GLU A 122 3.05 -0.77 -15.79
CA GLU A 122 2.97 -0.35 -17.19
C GLU A 122 3.50 1.08 -17.38
N CYS A 123 2.85 2.07 -16.76
CA CYS A 123 3.18 3.48 -16.98
C CYS A 123 4.13 4.08 -15.94
N ASN A 124 4.52 3.32 -14.90
CA ASN A 124 5.38 3.77 -13.81
C ASN A 124 4.80 4.91 -12.95
N LEU A 125 3.48 5.16 -13.01
CA LEU A 125 2.81 6.07 -12.08
C LEU A 125 3.01 5.58 -10.66
N VAL A 126 3.31 6.51 -9.76
CA VAL A 126 3.48 6.28 -8.33
C VAL A 126 2.49 7.17 -7.58
N GLY A 127 1.77 6.60 -6.61
CA GLY A 127 0.86 7.35 -5.75
C GLY A 127 0.43 6.53 -4.54
N VAL A 128 -0.18 7.20 -3.57
CA VAL A 128 -0.92 6.55 -2.47
C VAL A 128 -2.34 6.33 -2.95
N PHE A 129 -2.77 5.07 -2.97
CA PHE A 129 -4.06 4.66 -3.54
C PHE A 129 -5.12 4.47 -2.46
N ALA A 130 -4.69 4.13 -1.25
CA ALA A 130 -5.58 3.99 -0.12
C ALA A 130 -4.85 4.32 1.17
N ASP A 131 -5.56 4.93 2.11
CA ASP A 131 -5.08 5.13 3.48
C ASP A 131 -6.21 5.26 4.49
N TRP A 132 -5.99 4.73 5.69
CA TRP A 132 -6.99 4.80 6.74
C TRP A 132 -6.36 4.77 8.13
N LYS A 133 -7.13 5.26 9.09
CA LYS A 133 -6.83 5.08 10.50
C LYS A 133 -7.05 3.61 10.86
N CYS A 134 -6.05 2.96 11.44
CA CYS A 134 -6.18 1.66 12.08
C CYS A 134 -5.48 1.68 13.43
N GLU A 135 -6.02 0.96 14.40
CA GLU A 135 -5.43 0.81 15.73
C GLU A 135 -4.99 -0.64 15.88
N ALA A 136 -3.98 -1.01 15.11
CA ALA A 136 -3.38 -2.34 15.16
C ALA A 136 -2.19 -2.36 16.13
N GLY A 137 -1.77 -3.58 16.50
CA GLY A 137 -0.61 -3.76 17.38
C GLY A 137 0.72 -3.39 16.72
N ASP A 138 1.77 -4.12 17.08
CA ASP A 138 3.14 -3.84 16.63
C ASP A 138 3.28 -3.72 15.09
N ALA A 139 3.92 -2.62 14.66
CA ALA A 139 4.13 -2.29 13.26
C ALA A 139 4.92 -3.34 12.46
N ALA A 140 5.86 -4.06 13.08
CA ALA A 140 6.62 -5.08 12.37
C ALA A 140 5.75 -6.33 12.12
N ALA A 141 4.94 -6.72 13.10
CA ALA A 141 3.97 -7.81 12.94
C ALA A 141 2.89 -7.46 11.90
N PHE A 142 2.43 -6.21 11.87
CA PHE A 142 1.48 -5.72 10.87
C PHE A 142 2.07 -5.78 9.46
N LEU A 143 3.26 -5.21 9.27
CA LEU A 143 3.93 -5.17 7.96
C LEU A 143 4.45 -6.54 7.50
N ALA A 144 4.59 -7.54 8.38
CA ALA A 144 4.96 -8.89 7.97
C ALA A 144 3.86 -9.60 7.17
N LYS A 145 2.62 -9.07 7.20
CA LYS A 145 1.46 -9.61 6.50
C LYS A 145 1.16 -8.92 5.17
N VAL A 146 2.02 -8.00 4.72
CA VAL A 146 1.81 -7.22 3.49
C VAL A 146 2.48 -7.81 2.26
#